data_AF-A0A964Y633-F1
#
_entry.id   AF-A0A964Y633-F1
#
_cell.length_a   1.000
_cell.length_b   1.000
_cell.length_c   1.000
_cell.angle_alpha   90.00
_cell.angle_beta   90.00
_cell.angle_gamma   90.00
#
_symmetry.space_group_name_H-M   'P 1'
#
loop_
_entity.id
_entity.type
_entity.pdbx_description
1 polymer ?
#
loop_
_entity_poly.entity_id
_entity_poly.type
_entity_poly.pdbx_seq_one_letter_code
_entity_poly.pdbx_strand_id
1 'polypeptide(L)' 'MGDTIIGVQFGIANPEDILSRSVVEVITDKTYQAQLPVPGGVFDSRFGVIENGK' A
#
# COMPACT_ATOMS: atom_id res chain seq x y z
N MET A 1 -26.44 -13.72 -6.41
CA MET A 1 -25.76 -14.32 -7.58
C MET A 1 -24.42 -13.60 -7.66
N GLY A 2 -23.31 -14.28 -7.40
CA GLY A 2 -21.99 -13.64 -7.30
C GLY A 2 -21.36 -13.41 -8.67
N ASP A 3 -20.52 -12.39 -8.78
CA ASP A 3 -19.76 -12.12 -9.99
C ASP A 3 -18.75 -13.25 -10.22
N THR A 4 -18.71 -13.77 -11.45
CA THR A 4 -17.76 -14.82 -11.85
C THR A 4 -16.70 -14.20 -12.75
N ILE A 5 -15.44 -14.29 -12.34
CA ILE A 5 -14.30 -13.86 -13.18
C ILE A 5 -14.16 -14.85 -14.35
N ILE A 6 -14.25 -14.34 -15.59
CA ILE A 6 -14.21 -15.15 -16.82
C ILE A 6 -12.86 -15.09 -17.56
N GLY A 7 -11.92 -14.24 -17.11
CA GLY A 7 -10.61 -14.07 -17.72
C GLY A 7 -9.75 -13.01 -17.03
N VAL A 8 -8.46 -12.97 -17.37
CA VAL A 8 -7.46 -12.03 -16.83
C VAL A 8 -6.61 -11.50 -17.99
N GLN A 9 -6.34 -10.19 -18.00
CA GLN A 9 -5.43 -9.55 -18.94
C GLN A 9 -4.18 -9.04 -18.21
N PHE A 10 -3.02 -9.33 -18.78
CA PHE A 10 -1.74 -8.77 -18.32
C PHE A 10 -1.41 -7.49 -19.10
N GLY A 11 -0.73 -6.56 -18.44
CA GLY A 11 -0.31 -5.30 -19.03
C GLY A 11 0.82 -4.65 -18.24
N ILE A 12 1.29 -3.51 -18.73
CA ILE A 12 2.29 -2.68 -18.06
C ILE A 12 1.56 -1.52 -17.39
N ALA A 13 1.85 -1.26 -16.11
CA ALA A 13 1.31 -0.11 -15.39
C ALA A 13 1.99 1.18 -15.86
N ASN A 14 1.21 2.21 -16.18
CA ASN A 14 1.74 3.53 -16.49
C ASN A 14 2.01 4.32 -15.18
N PRO A 15 2.80 5.41 -15.24
CA PRO A 15 3.09 6.22 -14.05
C PRO A 15 1.83 6.79 -13.35
N GLU A 16 0.82 7.20 -14.12
CA GLU A 16 -0.42 7.79 -13.58
C GLU A 16 -1.27 6.76 -12.81
N ASP A 17 -1.34 5.50 -13.29
CA ASP A 17 -2.01 4.41 -12.58
C ASP A 17 -1.28 4.08 -11.28
N ILE A 18 0.05 4.11 -11.28
CA ILE A 18 0.85 3.89 -10.07
C ILE A 18 0.55 4.99 -9.04
N LEU A 19 0.56 6.26 -9.47
CA LEU A 19 0.29 7.38 -8.58
C LEU A 19 -1.15 7.39 -8.05
N SER A 20 -2.14 7.11 -8.90
CA SER A 20 -3.56 7.08 -8.50
C SER A 20 -3.90 5.90 -7.58
N ARG A 21 -3.17 4.80 -7.68
CA ARG A 21 -3.30 3.62 -6.78
C ARG A 21 -2.49 3.74 -5.51
N SER A 22 -1.49 4.62 -5.46
CA SER A 22 -0.64 4.80 -4.28
C SER A 22 -1.42 5.46 -3.14
N VAL A 23 -1.21 4.96 -1.92
CA VAL A 23 -1.82 5.50 -0.70
C VAL A 23 -0.91 6.51 0.01
N VAL A 24 0.40 6.45 -0.26
CA VAL A 24 1.41 7.36 0.29
C VAL A 24 2.72 7.24 -0.49
N GLU A 25 3.46 8.35 -0.59
CA GLU A 25 4.86 8.36 -1.05
C GLU A 25 5.82 8.04 0.11
N VAL A 26 6.70 7.06 -0.10
CA VAL A 26 7.76 6.73 0.87
C VAL A 26 8.92 7.69 0.70
N ILE A 27 9.18 8.52 1.71
CA ILE A 27 10.20 9.56 1.71
C ILE A 27 11.34 9.28 2.69
N THR A 28 11.24 8.19 3.47
CA THR A 28 12.28 7.75 4.41
C THR A 28 12.34 6.23 4.50
N ASP A 29 13.55 5.72 4.75
CA ASP A 29 13.85 4.33 5.05
C ASP A 29 13.55 3.93 6.51
N LYS A 30 13.19 4.89 7.37
CA LYS A 30 12.81 4.64 8.75
C LYS A 30 11.52 3.83 8.82
N THR A 31 11.53 2.83 9.69
CA THR A 31 10.43 1.86 9.84
C THR A 31 9.53 2.24 11.01
N TYR A 32 10.09 2.25 12.22
CA TYR A 32 9.40 2.54 13.46
C TYR A 32 10.15 3.58 14.29
N GLN A 33 9.40 4.36 15.06
CA GLN A 33 9.92 5.17 16.15
C GLN A 33 9.21 4.72 17.43
N ALA A 34 9.97 4.08 18.31
CA ALA A 34 9.43 3.28 19.41
C ALA A 34 8.44 2.22 18.89
N GLN A 35 7.18 2.25 19.34
CA GLN A 35 6.14 1.30 18.95
C GLN A 35 5.20 1.83 17.84
N LEU A 36 5.50 3.00 17.27
CA LEU A 36 4.66 3.62 16.24
C LEU A 36 5.38 3.60 14.89
N PRO A 37 4.69 3.26 13.80
CA PRO A 37 5.27 3.37 12.46
C PRO A 37 5.55 4.83 12.12
N VAL A 38 6.65 5.05 11.39
CA VAL A 38 7.05 6.39 10.95
C VAL A 38 6.20 6.81 9.74
N PRO A 39 5.54 7.99 9.76
CA PRO A 39 4.82 8.50 8.60
C PRO A 39 5.75 8.71 7.39
N GLY A 40 5.33 8.28 6.21
CA GLY A 40 6.15 8.29 4.99
C GLY A 40 7.31 7.28 5.01
N GLY A 41 7.34 6.39 6.01
CA GLY A 41 8.23 5.24 6.06
C GLY A 41 7.62 4.01 5.39
N VAL A 42 8.42 2.95 5.30
CA VAL A 42 8.02 1.69 4.65
C VAL A 42 6.84 1.00 5.37
N PHE A 43 6.67 1.23 6.67
CA PHE A 43 5.54 0.72 7.46
C PHE A 43 4.47 1.78 7.74
N ASP A 44 4.33 2.81 6.91
CA ASP A 44 3.25 3.80 7.07
C ASP A 44 1.90 3.07 7.17
N SER A 45 1.16 3.35 8.24
CA SER A 45 -0.10 2.68 8.57
C SER A 45 -1.15 2.70 7.44
N ARG A 46 -1.06 3.64 6.49
CA ARG A 46 -1.94 3.71 5.31
C ARG A 46 -1.74 2.54 4.33
N PHE A 47 -0.58 1.87 4.35
CA PHE A 47 -0.37 0.63 3.60
C PHE A 47 -1.09 -0.58 4.20
N GLY A 48 -1.63 -0.44 5.40
CA GLY A 48 -2.21 -1.53 6.19
C GLY A 48 -1.45 -1.72 7.50
N VAL A 49 -2.13 -2.30 8.48
CA VAL A 49 -1.59 -2.56 9.81
C VAL A 49 -1.26 -4.05 9.94
N ILE A 50 -0.07 -4.36 10.44
CA ILE A 50 0.35 -5.72 10.79
C ILE A 50 0.24 -5.99 12.30
N GLU A 51 0.05 -4.93 13.09
CA GLU A 51 -0.14 -5.01 14.53
C GLU A 51 -1.55 -5.54 14.84
N ASN A 52 -1.61 -6.57 15.68
CA ASN A 52 -2.85 -7.28 15.97
C ASN A 52 -3.68 -6.51 17.02
N GLY A 53 -4.80 -5.91 16.61
CA GLY A 53 -5.85 -5.47 17.54
C GLY A 53 -5.62 -4.14 18.28
N LYS A 54 -5.04 -3.14 17.62
CA LYS A 54 -5.24 -1.73 18.03
C LYS A 54 -5.88 -0.92 16.91
#